data_AF-A0A239LRP9-F1
#
_entry.id   AF-A0A239LRP9-F1
#
_cell.length_a   1.000
_cell.length_b   1.000
_cell.length_c   1.000
_cell.angle_alpha   90.00
_cell.angle_beta   90.00
_cell.angle_gamma   90.00
#
_symmetry.space_group_name_H-M   'P 1'
#
loop_
_entity.id
_entity.type
_entity.pdbx_description
1 polymer ?
#
loop_
_entity_poly.entity_id
_entity_poly.type
_entity_poly.pdbx_seq_one_letter_code
_entity_poly.pdbx_strand_id
1 'polypeptide(L)'
;MSATAALLFADLLGVAVFAASGASAAVVKRLDLFGVCFVGFVAALGGGIVRDLVVDQAPPLAFDDWRYAVVAALTAVAVFFFHPQLARLRRVVVVLDAAGLALFTVTGTLVALRAGVPPVGACLLGMIAAIGGGVARDLLLGEIPIVLRREIYAVAALAGAVLVMALYRADQTGWPMVGAGVLVFAIRLVALRRNWNATPTPDDRPKLPA
;
A
#
# COMPACT_ATOMS: atom_id res chain seq x y z
N MET A 1 -1.45 15.30 21.19
CA MET A 1 -2.26 15.14 19.95
C MET A 1 -3.37 14.15 20.26
N SER A 2 -4.63 14.43 19.93
CA SER A 2 -5.73 13.48 20.13
C SER A 2 -5.49 12.22 19.27
N ALA A 3 -5.90 11.04 19.74
CA ALA A 3 -5.68 9.77 19.04
C ALA A 3 -6.25 9.75 17.61
N THR A 4 -7.27 10.55 17.34
CA THR A 4 -7.87 10.77 16.02
C THR A 4 -6.95 11.52 15.06
N ALA A 5 -6.24 12.55 15.53
CA ALA A 5 -5.33 13.33 14.69
C ALA A 5 -4.12 12.50 14.23
N ALA A 6 -3.61 11.62 15.09
CA ALA A 6 -2.49 10.74 14.76
C ALA A 6 -2.86 9.71 13.68
N LEU A 7 -4.08 9.16 13.73
CA LEU A 7 -4.58 8.23 12.72
C LEU A 7 -4.80 8.91 11.38
N LEU A 8 -5.44 10.09 11.38
CA LEU A 8 -5.61 10.87 10.15
C LEU A 8 -4.27 11.21 9.51
N PHE A 9 -3.29 11.62 10.31
CA PHE A 9 -1.94 11.90 9.81
C PHE A 9 -1.29 10.66 9.18
N ALA A 10 -1.40 9.49 9.84
CA ALA A 10 -0.87 8.24 9.31
C ALA A 10 -1.56 7.82 8.01
N ASP A 11 -2.88 8.00 7.90
CA ASP A 11 -3.63 7.73 6.67
C ASP A 11 -3.21 8.66 5.54
N LEU A 12 -3.16 9.98 5.77
CA LEU A 12 -2.74 10.93 4.74
C LEU A 12 -1.28 10.73 4.32
N LEU A 13 -0.40 10.32 5.25
CA LEU A 13 0.96 9.91 4.92
C LEU A 13 0.96 8.65 4.05
N GLY A 14 0.13 7.66 4.36
CA GLY A 14 -0.05 6.46 3.55
C GLY A 14 -0.53 6.78 2.14
N VAL A 15 -1.51 7.67 2.02
CA VAL A 15 -2.02 8.19 0.74
C VAL A 15 -0.91 8.86 -0.05
N ALA A 16 -0.12 9.76 0.57
CA ALA A 16 1.00 10.42 -0.10
C ALA A 16 2.04 9.40 -0.60
N VAL A 17 2.44 8.46 0.26
CA VAL A 17 3.44 7.45 -0.07
C VAL A 17 2.99 6.53 -1.21
N PHE A 18 1.75 6.03 -1.18
CA PHE A 18 1.22 5.21 -2.27
C PHE A 18 0.98 6.02 -3.55
N ALA A 19 0.51 7.27 -3.44
CA ALA A 19 0.35 8.15 -4.59
C ALA A 19 1.70 8.38 -5.26
N ALA A 20 2.75 8.63 -4.48
CA ALA A 20 4.11 8.77 -5.01
C ALA A 20 4.61 7.49 -5.69
N SER A 21 4.28 6.31 -5.14
CA SER A 21 4.60 5.01 -5.75
C SER A 21 3.87 4.82 -7.09
N GLY A 22 2.56 5.05 -7.13
CA GLY A 22 1.74 4.97 -8.34
C GLY A 22 2.15 5.95 -9.42
N ALA A 23 2.31 7.22 -9.04
CA ALA A 23 2.77 8.28 -9.93
C ALA A 23 4.16 7.98 -10.50
N SER A 24 5.09 7.49 -9.69
CA SER A 24 6.43 7.11 -10.13
C SER A 24 6.37 5.96 -11.16
N ALA A 25 5.53 4.96 -10.93
CA ALA A 25 5.34 3.86 -11.88
C ALA A 25 4.71 4.33 -13.20
N ALA A 26 3.74 5.25 -13.13
CA ALA A 26 3.11 5.87 -14.29
C ALA A 26 4.09 6.73 -15.12
N VAL A 27 4.95 7.50 -14.45
CA VAL A 27 6.02 8.28 -15.12
C VAL A 27 7.01 7.35 -15.84
N VAL A 28 7.38 6.21 -15.24
CA VAL A 28 8.24 5.20 -15.91
C VAL A 28 7.57 4.66 -17.17
N LYS A 29 6.24 4.55 -17.17
CA LYS A 29 5.42 4.16 -18.33
C LYS A 29 5.14 5.32 -19.30
N ARG A 30 5.72 6.50 -19.07
CA ARG A 30 5.61 7.70 -19.92
C ARG A 30 4.16 8.16 -20.12
N LEU A 31 3.32 8.00 -19.10
CA LEU A 31 1.97 8.57 -19.11
C LEU A 31 2.04 10.11 -19.01
N ASP A 32 0.99 10.77 -19.49
CA ASP A 32 0.83 12.22 -19.34
C ASP A 32 0.49 12.61 -17.90
N LEU A 33 0.41 13.92 -17.62
CA LEU A 33 0.13 14.42 -16.26
C LEU A 33 -1.19 13.85 -15.71
N PHE A 34 -2.22 13.79 -16.54
CA PHE A 34 -3.51 13.22 -16.14
C PHE A 34 -3.36 11.74 -15.76
N GLY A 35 -2.73 10.93 -16.61
CA GLY A 35 -2.49 9.51 -16.34
C GLY A 35 -1.66 9.29 -15.07
N VAL A 36 -0.65 10.12 -14.82
CA VAL A 36 0.18 10.06 -13.60
C VAL A 36 -0.65 10.39 -12.35
N CYS A 37 -1.46 11.45 -12.40
CA CYS A 37 -2.39 11.79 -11.31
C CYS A 37 -3.42 10.69 -11.07
N PHE A 38 -4.00 10.13 -12.13
CA PHE A 38 -5.03 9.10 -12.05
C PHE A 38 -4.47 7.80 -11.45
N VAL A 39 -3.35 7.30 -11.96
CA VAL A 39 -2.70 6.10 -11.42
C VAL A 39 -2.22 6.32 -9.99
N GLY A 40 -1.70 7.51 -9.66
CA GLY A 40 -1.34 7.88 -8.29
C GLY A 40 -2.56 7.84 -7.34
N PHE A 41 -3.69 8.42 -7.77
CA PHE A 41 -4.94 8.40 -7.01
C PHE A 41 -5.44 6.96 -6.78
N VAL A 42 -5.51 6.14 -7.84
CA VAL A 42 -5.96 4.76 -7.73
C VAL A 42 -5.03 3.93 -6.85
N ALA A 43 -3.71 4.13 -6.95
CA ALA A 43 -2.75 3.45 -6.10
C ALA A 43 -2.92 3.83 -4.61
N ALA A 44 -3.22 5.10 -4.32
CA ALA A 44 -3.36 5.61 -2.97
C ALA A 44 -4.70 5.26 -2.31
N LEU A 45 -5.79 5.27 -3.08
CA LEU A 45 -7.14 5.23 -2.52
C LEU A 45 -7.92 4.00 -2.93
N GLY A 46 -7.51 3.28 -3.98
CA GLY A 46 -8.25 2.11 -4.48
C GLY A 46 -8.45 1.02 -3.42
N GLY A 47 -7.40 0.70 -2.66
CA GLY A 47 -7.51 -0.26 -1.56
C GLY A 47 -8.41 0.21 -0.41
N GLY A 48 -8.35 1.51 -0.08
CA GLY A 48 -9.23 2.14 0.92
C GLY A 48 -10.69 2.15 0.48
N ILE A 49 -10.98 2.43 -0.79
CA ILE A 49 -12.35 2.37 -1.33
C ILE A 49 -12.93 0.95 -1.19
N VAL A 50 -12.16 -0.08 -1.57
CA VAL A 50 -12.61 -1.48 -1.40
C VAL A 50 -12.89 -1.78 0.07
N ARG A 51 -11.99 -1.37 0.97
CA ARG A 51 -12.19 -1.54 2.42
C ARG A 51 -13.47 -0.87 2.90
N ASP A 52 -13.64 0.40 2.59
CA ASP A 52 -14.75 1.23 3.08
C ASP A 52 -16.09 0.65 2.62
N LEU A 53 -16.19 0.21 1.37
CA LEU A 53 -17.38 -0.47 0.85
C LEU A 53 -17.66 -1.81 1.54
N VAL A 54 -16.63 -2.59 1.88
CA VAL A 54 -16.80 -3.87 2.57
C VAL A 54 -17.28 -3.70 4.02
N VAL A 55 -16.89 -2.60 4.67
CA VAL A 55 -17.35 -2.27 6.04
C VAL A 55 -18.62 -1.42 6.06
N ASP A 56 -19.31 -1.30 4.93
CA ASP A 56 -20.54 -0.51 4.76
C ASP A 56 -20.37 0.98 5.11
N GLN A 57 -19.17 1.52 4.87
CA GLN A 57 -18.86 2.94 5.02
C GLN A 57 -19.03 3.64 3.65
N ALA A 58 -20.23 4.15 3.40
CA ALA A 58 -20.56 4.90 2.20
C ALA A 58 -21.02 6.34 2.54
N PRO A 59 -20.49 7.39 1.87
CA PRO A 59 -19.46 7.32 0.82
C PRO A 59 -18.06 6.96 1.36
N PRO A 60 -17.20 6.28 0.56
CA PRO A 60 -15.82 6.00 0.95
C PRO A 60 -15.04 7.28 1.30
N LEU A 61 -14.05 7.18 2.19
CA LEU A 61 -13.24 8.33 2.66
C LEU A 61 -12.53 9.07 1.52
N ALA A 62 -12.21 8.35 0.44
CA ALA A 62 -11.64 8.91 -0.78
C ALA A 62 -12.51 10.02 -1.41
N PHE A 63 -13.82 9.99 -1.17
CA PHE A 63 -14.80 10.94 -1.70
C PHE A 63 -15.46 11.79 -0.63
N ASP A 64 -15.55 11.27 0.61
CA ASP A 64 -16.14 11.98 1.74
C ASP A 64 -15.23 13.10 2.26
N ASP A 65 -13.90 12.90 2.20
CA ASP A 65 -12.92 13.84 2.72
C ASP A 65 -11.96 14.32 1.63
N TRP A 66 -12.12 15.60 1.26
CA TRP A 66 -11.33 16.27 0.22
C TRP A 66 -9.82 16.17 0.43
N ARG A 67 -9.35 16.02 1.68
CA ARG A 67 -7.92 15.94 2.01
C ARG A 67 -7.27 14.73 1.36
N TYR A 68 -7.97 13.60 1.26
CA TYR A 68 -7.45 12.37 0.67
C TYR A 68 -7.18 12.55 -0.83
N ALA A 69 -8.17 13.05 -1.57
CA ALA A 69 -8.06 13.32 -3.00
C ALA A 69 -6.98 14.39 -3.30
N VAL A 70 -6.94 15.47 -2.52
CA VAL A 70 -5.95 16.55 -2.70
C VAL A 70 -4.53 16.07 -2.40
N VAL A 71 -4.31 15.31 -1.32
CA VAL A 71 -2.98 14.78 -1.01
C VAL A 71 -2.50 13.83 -2.11
N ALA A 72 -3.36 12.96 -2.62
CA ALA A 72 -3.02 12.07 -3.74
C ALA A 72 -2.64 12.86 -5.00
N ALA A 73 -3.46 13.85 -5.38
CA ALA A 73 -3.23 14.68 -6.56
C ALA A 73 -1.95 15.52 -6.45
N LEU A 74 -1.76 16.25 -5.34
CA LEU A 74 -0.57 17.07 -5.11
C LEU A 74 0.71 16.24 -5.12
N THR A 75 0.67 15.06 -4.51
CA THR A 75 1.82 14.16 -4.50
C THR A 75 2.15 13.64 -5.90
N ALA A 76 1.14 13.26 -6.68
CA ALA A 76 1.34 12.80 -8.05
C ALA A 76 1.87 13.92 -8.97
N VAL A 77 1.34 15.14 -8.84
CA VAL A 77 1.83 16.33 -9.54
C VAL A 77 3.30 16.60 -9.18
N ALA A 78 3.66 16.55 -7.89
CA ALA A 78 5.04 16.72 -7.46
C ALA A 78 5.94 15.66 -8.10
N VAL A 79 5.56 14.39 -8.06
CA VAL A 79 6.34 13.31 -8.70
C VAL A 79 6.49 13.53 -10.21
N PHE A 80 5.45 14.00 -10.90
CA PHE A 80 5.51 14.31 -12.32
C PHE A 80 6.55 15.38 -12.65
N PHE A 81 6.62 16.48 -11.88
CA PHE A 81 7.56 17.56 -12.17
C PHE A 81 9.00 17.27 -11.72
N PHE A 82 9.19 16.51 -10.63
CA PHE A 82 10.51 16.18 -10.08
C PHE A 82 11.10 14.87 -10.62
N HIS A 83 10.50 14.26 -11.66
CA HIS A 83 11.00 13.04 -12.28
C HIS A 83 12.34 13.11 -13.06
N PRO A 84 12.86 14.26 -13.54
CA PRO A 84 14.10 14.27 -14.33
C PRO A 84 15.36 13.82 -13.59
N GLN A 85 15.37 13.84 -12.25
CA GLN A 85 16.51 13.36 -11.43
C GLN A 85 16.45 11.85 -11.11
N LEU A 86 15.52 11.12 -11.72
CA LEU A 86 14.96 9.91 -11.14
C LEU A 86 15.35 8.64 -11.93
N ALA A 87 16.62 8.52 -12.35
CA ALA A 87 17.20 7.23 -12.76
C ALA A 87 17.08 6.12 -11.68
N ARG A 88 16.73 6.51 -10.43
CA ARG A 88 16.38 5.66 -9.29
C ARG A 88 14.89 5.33 -9.12
N LEU A 89 14.01 5.77 -10.03
CA LEU A 89 12.53 5.59 -9.99
C LEU A 89 12.11 4.19 -9.58
N ARG A 90 12.66 3.16 -10.21
CA ARG A 90 12.29 1.76 -9.92
C ARG A 90 12.55 1.36 -8.46
N ARG A 91 13.69 1.76 -7.88
CA ARG A 91 14.00 1.46 -6.47
C ARG A 91 13.12 2.30 -5.53
N VAL A 92 12.82 3.54 -5.89
CA VAL A 92 11.93 4.43 -5.14
C VAL A 92 10.50 3.89 -5.10
N VAL A 93 9.94 3.48 -6.24
CA VAL A 93 8.59 2.87 -6.33
C VAL A 93 8.46 1.73 -5.34
N VAL A 94 9.41 0.79 -5.35
CA VAL A 94 9.33 -0.42 -4.53
C VAL A 94 9.49 -0.14 -3.02
N VAL A 95 10.31 0.86 -2.65
CA VAL A 95 10.46 1.27 -1.24
C VAL A 95 9.23 2.05 -0.76
N LEU A 96 8.70 2.97 -1.57
CA LEU A 96 7.45 3.68 -1.27
C LEU A 96 6.28 2.71 -1.16
N ASP A 97 6.21 1.75 -2.07
CA ASP A 97 5.19 0.69 -2.04
C ASP A 97 5.26 -0.14 -0.75
N ALA A 98 6.46 -0.49 -0.28
CA ALA A 98 6.63 -1.16 1.02
C ALA A 98 6.18 -0.30 2.20
N ALA A 99 6.44 1.02 2.17
CA ALA A 99 6.02 1.94 3.22
C ALA A 99 4.50 2.14 3.23
N GLY A 100 3.90 2.30 2.04
CA GLY A 100 2.45 2.35 1.89
C GLY A 100 1.78 1.08 2.37
N LEU A 101 2.31 -0.09 1.98
CA LEU A 101 1.83 -1.39 2.42
C LEU A 101 1.80 -1.49 3.95
N ALA A 102 2.87 -1.06 4.62
CA ALA A 102 2.95 -1.06 6.08
C ALA A 102 1.89 -0.17 6.72
N LEU A 103 1.71 1.05 6.23
CA LEU A 103 0.73 2.00 6.75
C LEU A 103 -0.71 1.49 6.57
N PHE A 104 -1.08 1.07 5.36
CA PHE A 104 -2.43 0.58 5.10
C PHE A 104 -2.73 -0.79 5.68
N THR A 105 -1.72 -1.61 5.96
CA THR A 105 -1.93 -2.82 6.76
C THR A 105 -2.43 -2.46 8.15
N VAL A 106 -1.77 -1.50 8.81
CA VAL A 106 -2.15 -1.07 10.15
C VAL A 106 -3.51 -0.38 10.14
N THR A 107 -3.70 0.62 9.28
CA THR A 107 -4.94 1.40 9.30
C THR A 107 -6.13 0.61 8.74
N GLY A 108 -5.92 -0.20 7.70
CA GLY A 108 -6.93 -1.09 7.14
C GLY A 108 -7.45 -2.13 8.14
N THR A 109 -6.55 -2.79 8.87
CA THR A 109 -6.95 -3.75 9.92
C THR A 109 -7.66 -3.05 11.07
N LEU A 110 -7.18 -1.88 11.53
CA LEU A 110 -7.83 -1.14 12.61
C LEU A 110 -9.23 -0.66 12.24
N VAL A 111 -9.44 -0.15 11.03
CA VAL A 111 -10.76 0.26 10.54
C VAL A 111 -11.71 -0.95 10.52
N ALA A 112 -11.26 -2.09 9.99
CA ALA A 112 -12.08 -3.30 9.95
C ALA A 112 -12.46 -3.80 11.35
N LEU A 113 -11.51 -3.82 12.30
CA LEU A 113 -11.78 -4.22 13.69
C LEU A 113 -12.77 -3.29 14.38
N ARG A 114 -12.65 -1.97 14.15
CA ARG A 114 -13.56 -0.97 14.72
C ARG A 114 -14.96 -1.01 14.11
N ALA A 115 -15.07 -1.44 12.86
CA ALA A 115 -16.35 -1.70 12.20
C ALA A 115 -17.01 -3.02 12.66
N GLY A 116 -16.42 -3.74 13.62
CA GLY A 116 -16.98 -4.98 14.16
C GLY A 116 -16.75 -6.20 13.28
N VAL A 117 -15.88 -6.13 12.26
CA VAL A 117 -15.52 -7.29 11.45
C VAL A 117 -14.82 -8.33 12.34
N PRO A 118 -15.18 -9.63 12.26
CA PRO A 118 -14.52 -10.68 13.04
C PRO A 118 -13.00 -10.69 12.85
N PRO A 119 -12.20 -11.10 13.85
CA PRO A 119 -10.73 -10.92 13.84
C PRO A 119 -10.03 -11.46 12.57
N VAL A 120 -10.41 -12.65 12.12
CA VAL A 120 -9.84 -13.25 10.90
C VAL A 120 -10.21 -12.43 9.66
N GLY A 121 -11.48 -12.01 9.56
CA GLY A 121 -11.97 -11.17 8.47
C GLY A 121 -11.27 -9.81 8.45
N ALA A 122 -11.03 -9.20 9.61
CA ALA A 122 -10.34 -7.92 9.71
C ALA A 122 -8.86 -7.99 9.29
N CYS A 123 -8.19 -9.11 9.60
CA CYS A 123 -6.83 -9.35 9.11
C CYS A 123 -6.78 -9.46 7.58
N LEU A 124 -7.70 -10.24 7.00
CA LEU A 124 -7.80 -10.41 5.55
C LEU A 124 -8.15 -9.08 4.86
N LEU A 125 -9.14 -8.35 5.40
CA LEU A 125 -9.56 -7.08 4.83
C LEU A 125 -8.45 -6.03 4.91
N GLY A 126 -7.72 -5.97 6.04
CA GLY A 126 -6.56 -5.08 6.16
C GLY A 126 -5.45 -5.41 5.18
N MET A 127 -5.15 -6.70 4.98
CA MET A 127 -4.22 -7.13 3.93
C MET A 127 -4.71 -6.72 2.53
N ILE A 128 -5.97 -7.00 2.20
CA ILE A 128 -6.58 -6.66 0.90
C ILE A 128 -6.53 -5.15 0.64
N ALA A 129 -6.89 -4.34 1.64
CA ALA A 129 -6.81 -2.89 1.57
C ALA A 129 -5.38 -2.42 1.29
N ALA A 130 -4.40 -3.01 1.98
CA ALA A 130 -3.00 -2.64 1.86
C ALA A 130 -2.39 -3.01 0.51
N ILE A 131 -2.70 -4.20 -0.03
CA ILE A 131 -2.18 -4.64 -1.34
C ILE A 131 -3.01 -4.07 -2.51
N GLY A 132 -4.28 -3.74 -2.28
CA GLY A 132 -5.26 -3.43 -3.32
C GLY A 132 -4.88 -2.23 -4.19
N GLY A 133 -4.32 -1.19 -3.58
CA GLY A 133 -3.79 -0.04 -4.31
C GLY A 133 -2.65 -0.40 -5.27
N GLY A 134 -1.68 -1.20 -4.80
CA GLY A 134 -0.59 -1.70 -5.64
C GLY A 134 -1.08 -2.63 -6.76
N VAL A 135 -2.07 -3.48 -6.48
CA VAL A 135 -2.70 -4.35 -7.50
C VAL A 135 -3.40 -3.51 -8.57
N ALA A 136 -4.23 -2.54 -8.17
CA ALA A 136 -4.94 -1.69 -9.11
C ALA A 136 -3.99 -0.86 -9.98
N ARG A 137 -2.91 -0.31 -9.38
CA ARG A 137 -1.82 0.34 -10.11
C ARG A 137 -1.23 -0.58 -11.17
N ASP A 138 -0.82 -1.78 -10.78
CA ASP A 138 -0.12 -2.69 -11.68
C ASP A 138 -1.02 -3.12 -12.85
N LEU A 139 -2.31 -3.39 -12.58
CA LEU A 139 -3.30 -3.69 -13.61
C LEU A 139 -3.50 -2.52 -14.60
N LEU A 140 -3.62 -1.28 -14.11
CA LEU A 140 -3.74 -0.10 -14.97
C LEU A 140 -2.50 0.13 -15.85
N LEU A 141 -1.32 -0.27 -15.39
CA LEU A 141 -0.06 -0.16 -16.13
C LEU A 141 0.24 -1.38 -17.02
N GLY A 142 -0.69 -2.34 -17.08
CA GLY A 142 -0.55 -3.57 -17.89
C GLY A 142 0.53 -4.53 -17.37
N GLU A 143 0.82 -4.52 -16.08
CA GLU A 143 1.82 -5.37 -15.44
C GLU A 143 1.14 -6.45 -14.59
N ILE A 144 1.81 -7.60 -14.44
CA ILE A 144 1.38 -8.62 -13.47
C ILE A 144 1.65 -8.05 -12.06
N PRO A 145 0.62 -7.96 -11.18
CA PRO A 145 0.76 -7.38 -9.86
C PRO A 145 1.92 -7.96 -9.04
N ILE A 146 2.65 -7.10 -8.32
CA ILE A 146 3.81 -7.48 -7.50
C ILE A 146 3.44 -8.58 -6.50
N VAL A 147 2.23 -8.54 -5.94
CA VAL A 147 1.74 -9.54 -4.99
C VAL A 147 1.70 -10.95 -5.57
N LEU A 148 1.47 -11.08 -6.88
CA LEU A 148 1.44 -12.38 -7.57
C LEU A 148 2.84 -12.86 -7.98
N ARG A 149 3.84 -11.96 -8.02
CA ARG A 149 5.24 -12.31 -8.34
C ARG A 149 6.10 -12.53 -7.11
N ARG A 150 5.74 -11.95 -5.96
CA ARG A 150 6.55 -11.99 -4.73
C ARG A 150 5.69 -12.35 -3.52
N GLU A 151 5.72 -13.62 -3.15
CA GLU A 151 4.91 -14.20 -2.06
C GLU A 151 5.07 -13.47 -0.71
N ILE A 152 6.28 -12.97 -0.40
CA ILE A 152 6.55 -12.23 0.85
C ILE A 152 5.76 -10.90 0.92
N TYR A 153 5.20 -10.42 -0.19
CA TYR A 153 4.38 -9.21 -0.21
C TYR A 153 3.10 -9.36 0.63
N ALA A 154 2.23 -10.29 0.24
CA ALA A 154 0.97 -10.54 0.94
C ALA A 154 1.22 -11.11 2.34
N VAL A 155 2.20 -12.01 2.48
CA VAL A 155 2.51 -12.64 3.77
C VAL A 155 2.99 -11.61 4.80
N ALA A 156 3.81 -10.62 4.40
CA ALA A 156 4.23 -9.56 5.30
C ALA A 156 3.05 -8.70 5.78
N ALA A 157 2.15 -8.33 4.85
CA ALA A 157 0.94 -7.58 5.20
C ALA A 157 0.01 -8.40 6.11
N LEU A 158 -0.20 -9.69 5.81
CA LEU A 158 -1.03 -10.55 6.65
C LEU A 158 -0.43 -10.74 8.06
N ALA A 159 0.88 -10.96 8.17
CA ALA A 159 1.56 -11.06 9.46
C ALA A 159 1.43 -9.76 10.27
N GLY A 160 1.59 -8.61 9.61
CA GLY A 160 1.34 -7.29 10.22
C GLY A 160 -0.10 -7.13 10.70
N ALA A 161 -1.07 -7.52 9.87
CA ALA A 161 -2.49 -7.45 10.20
C ALA A 161 -2.83 -8.33 11.42
N VAL A 162 -2.27 -9.54 11.51
CA VAL A 162 -2.41 -10.43 12.67
C VAL A 162 -1.83 -9.79 13.93
N LEU A 163 -0.65 -9.16 13.83
CA LEU A 163 -0.06 -8.45 14.96
C LEU A 163 -0.91 -7.26 15.41
N VAL A 164 -1.42 -6.47 14.47
CA VAL A 164 -2.34 -5.35 14.76
C VAL A 164 -3.60 -5.85 15.45
N MET A 165 -4.19 -6.95 14.97
CA MET A 165 -5.35 -7.57 15.61
C MET A 165 -5.05 -8.04 17.03
N ALA A 166 -3.91 -8.70 17.25
CA ALA A 166 -3.51 -9.16 18.59
C ALA A 166 -3.31 -7.98 19.55
N LEU A 167 -2.64 -6.91 19.10
CA LEU A 167 -2.44 -5.69 19.88
C LEU A 167 -3.77 -4.99 20.19
N TYR A 168 -4.67 -4.92 19.21
CA TYR A 168 -6.01 -4.34 19.39
C TYR A 168 -6.81 -5.10 20.46
N ARG A 169 -6.77 -6.44 20.44
CA ARG A 169 -7.45 -7.28 21.46
C ARG A 169 -6.84 -7.18 22.86
N ALA A 170 -5.59 -6.72 22.96
CA ALA A 170 -4.92 -6.47 24.22
C ALA A 170 -5.08 -5.02 24.70
N ASP A 171 -6.00 -4.24 24.09
CA ASP A 171 -6.22 -2.81 24.31
C ASP A 171 -4.95 -1.94 24.16
N GLN A 172 -3.98 -2.44 23.39
CA GLN A 172 -2.73 -1.73 23.13
C GLN A 172 -2.93 -0.76 21.96
N THR A 173 -2.71 0.53 22.20
CA THR A 173 -2.82 1.59 21.19
C THR A 173 -1.59 2.48 21.16
N GLY A 174 -1.39 3.26 20.09
CA GLY A 174 -0.25 4.16 19.95
C GLY A 174 1.03 3.46 19.49
N TRP A 175 2.10 3.54 20.28
CA TRP A 175 3.44 3.05 19.89
C TRP A 175 3.51 1.58 19.46
N PRO A 176 2.77 0.63 20.08
CA PRO A 176 2.75 -0.76 19.60
C PRO A 176 2.24 -0.91 18.16
N MET A 177 1.27 -0.10 17.75
CA MET A 177 0.74 -0.10 16.37
C MET A 177 1.77 0.42 15.37
N VAL A 178 2.55 1.42 15.78
CA VAL A 178 3.69 1.90 14.99
C VAL A 178 4.73 0.79 14.83
N GLY A 179 5.00 0.04 15.91
CA GLY A 179 5.88 -1.14 15.88
C GLY A 179 5.42 -2.20 14.88
N ALA A 180 4.11 -2.45 14.77
CA ALA A 180 3.56 -3.37 13.77
C ALA A 180 3.80 -2.88 12.33
N GLY A 181 3.58 -1.59 12.06
CA GLY A 181 3.90 -1.01 10.75
C GLY A 181 5.40 -1.08 10.42
N VAL A 182 6.27 -0.75 11.38
CA VAL A 182 7.72 -0.86 11.22
C VAL A 182 8.14 -2.30 10.92
N LEU A 183 7.53 -3.29 11.57
CA LEU A 183 7.79 -4.71 11.31
C LEU A 183 7.45 -5.07 9.85
N VAL A 184 6.26 -4.70 9.36
CA VAL A 184 5.86 -4.95 7.96
C VAL A 184 6.85 -4.31 6.99
N PHE A 185 7.20 -3.04 7.22
CA PHE A 185 8.15 -2.32 6.39
C PHE A 185 9.54 -2.97 6.40
N ALA A 186 10.04 -3.38 7.58
CA ALA A 186 11.33 -4.02 7.75
C ALA A 186 11.38 -5.38 7.03
N ILE A 187 10.35 -6.22 7.19
CA ILE A 187 10.24 -7.50 6.48
C ILE A 187 10.32 -7.27 4.98
N ARG A 188 9.56 -6.29 4.46
CA ARG A 188 9.59 -5.95 3.03
C ARG A 188 10.96 -5.46 2.59
N LEU A 189 11.61 -4.57 3.35
CA LEU A 189 12.92 -4.04 2.99
C LEU A 189 14.00 -5.14 2.99
N VAL A 190 13.97 -6.06 3.95
CA VAL A 190 14.89 -7.22 3.99
C VAL A 190 14.64 -8.14 2.81
N ALA A 191 13.38 -8.48 2.51
CA ALA A 191 13.03 -9.32 1.37
C ALA A 191 13.49 -8.72 0.04
N LEU A 192 13.37 -7.39 -0.11
CA LEU A 192 13.86 -6.67 -1.28
C LEU A 192 15.38 -6.65 -1.38
N ARG A 193 16.10 -6.44 -0.27
CA ARG A 193 17.57 -6.43 -0.26
C ARG A 193 18.18 -7.80 -0.56
N ARG A 194 17.55 -8.87 -0.07
CA ARG A 194 18.03 -10.25 -0.25
C ARG A 194 17.47 -10.96 -1.48
N ASN A 195 16.69 -10.27 -2.32
CA ASN A 195 15.95 -10.85 -3.44
C ASN A 195 15.17 -12.11 -3.06
N TRP A 196 14.64 -12.16 -1.83
CA TRP A 196 13.89 -13.33 -1.38
C TRP A 196 12.60 -13.45 -2.19
N ASN A 197 12.60 -14.44 -3.09
CA ASN A 197 11.43 -14.99 -3.74
C ASN A 197 11.27 -16.40 -3.20
N ALA A 198 10.08 -16.75 -2.73
CA ALA A 198 9.80 -18.10 -2.25
C ALA A 198 9.74 -19.13 -3.41
N THR A 199 9.68 -18.67 -4.66
CA THR A 199 9.73 -19.47 -5.88
C THR A 199 10.77 -18.91 -6.87
N PRO A 200 11.50 -19.76 -7.63
CA PRO A 200 12.44 -19.30 -8.65
C PRO A 200 11.73 -18.45 -9.72
N THR A 201 12.40 -17.39 -10.16
CA THR A 201 11.94 -16.52 -11.24
C THR A 201 11.92 -17.33 -12.55
N PRO A 202 11.03 -17.07 -13.53
CA PRO A 202 11.08 -17.79 -14.82
C PRO A 202 12.42 -17.68 -15.56
N ASP A 203 13.23 -16.68 -15.23
CA ASP A 203 14.60 -16.48 -15.73
C ASP A 203 15.60 -17.53 -15.20
N ASP A 204 15.24 -18.25 -14.13
CA ASP A 204 16.03 -19.32 -13.53
C ASP A 204 15.72 -20.70 -14.13
N ARG A 205 14.79 -20.80 -15.10
CA ARG A 205 14.55 -22.06 -15.82
C ARG A 205 15.67 -22.24 -16.86
N PRO A 206 16.34 -23.41 -16.91
CA PRO A 206 17.21 -23.72 -18.03
C PRO A 206 16.41 -23.55 -19.31
N LYS A 207 16.94 -22.76 -20.26
CA LYS A 207 16.34 -22.65 -21.60
C LYS A 207 16.22 -24.07 -22.15
N LEU A 208 15.00 -24.48 -22.48
CA LEU A 208 14.76 -25.76 -23.15
C LEU A 208 15.63 -25.80 -24.42
N PRO A 209 16.38 -26.89 -24.67
CA PRO A 209 17.07 -27.04 -25.94
C PRO A 209 16.02 -26.98 -27.06
N ALA A 210 16.34 -26.19 -28.09
CA ALA A 210 15.53 -26.04 -29.30
C ALA A 210 15.51 -27.36 -30.10
#